data_AF-A0AAW6CG85-F1
#
_entry.id   AF-A0AAW6CG85-F1
#
_cell.length_a   1.000
_cell.length_b   1.000
_cell.length_c   1.000
_cell.angle_alpha   90.00
_cell.angle_beta   90.00
_cell.angle_gamma   90.00
#
_symmetry.space_group_name_H-M   'P 1'
#
loop_
_entity.id
_entity.type
_entity.pdbx_description
1 polymer ?
#
loop_
_entity_poly.entity_id
_entity_poly.type
_entity_poly.pdbx_seq_one_letter_code
_entity_poly.pdbx_strand_id
1 'polypeptide(L)'
;MMSSTALDSSQNLPKKTKKINNVVELYEYAEQQGYDVYWYNLDCDGLESISVMRVSDCKCFIAIDPFTLLSDADELVKGLHEIGHCDTGAFYNEYATCDIRKKHENRADKRAIELRLSADDLDQAVADGHTDLWDLAEHFGVTEEFMRKAVCWYTHGNLATELYF
;
A
#
# COMPACT_ATOMS: atom_id res chain seq x y z
N MET A 1 -48.46 -4.48 23.24
CA MET A 1 -47.78 -5.26 22.19
C MET A 1 -46.60 -4.44 21.70
N MET A 2 -45.39 -4.71 22.20
CA MET A 2 -44.18 -4.09 21.68
C MET A 2 -43.45 -5.15 20.87
N SER A 3 -43.34 -4.91 19.57
CA SER A 3 -42.67 -5.79 18.62
C SER A 3 -41.16 -5.64 18.79
N SER A 4 -40.49 -6.75 19.11
CA SER A 4 -39.04 -6.85 19.12
C SER A 4 -38.56 -7.03 17.68
N THR A 5 -37.94 -6.00 17.12
CA THR A 5 -37.15 -6.14 15.90
C THR A 5 -35.75 -6.58 16.29
N ALA A 6 -35.44 -7.86 16.05
CA ALA A 6 -34.08 -8.39 16.13
C ALA A 6 -33.18 -7.62 15.16
N LEU A 7 -32.04 -7.11 15.67
CA LEU A 7 -30.96 -6.62 14.82
C LEU A 7 -30.40 -7.81 14.03
N ASP A 8 -30.48 -7.74 12.71
CA ASP A 8 -29.83 -8.67 11.80
C ASP A 8 -28.31 -8.55 11.94
N SER A 9 -27.68 -9.59 12.49
CA SER A 9 -26.25 -9.70 12.74
C SER A 9 -25.44 -10.12 11.49
N SER A 10 -26.02 -10.00 10.28
CA SER A 10 -25.38 -10.43 9.02
C SER A 10 -24.41 -9.42 8.38
N GLN A 11 -24.24 -8.21 8.94
CA GLN A 11 -23.45 -7.14 8.28
C GLN A 11 -21.97 -7.03 8.67
N ASN A 12 -21.38 -8.01 9.36
CA ASN A 12 -19.99 -7.92 9.82
C ASN A 12 -19.08 -9.04 9.26
N LEU A 13 -19.22 -9.35 7.97
CA LEU A 13 -18.09 -9.92 7.24
C LEU A 13 -17.15 -8.77 6.84
N PRO A 14 -15.83 -8.89 7.04
CA PRO A 14 -14.89 -7.90 6.53
C PRO A 14 -15.10 -7.80 5.02
N LYS A 15 -15.49 -6.62 4.52
CA LYS A 15 -15.55 -6.37 3.09
C LYS A 15 -14.18 -6.74 2.52
N LYS A 16 -14.15 -7.75 1.65
CA LYS A 16 -12.93 -8.17 0.96
C LYS A 16 -12.35 -6.90 0.32
N THR A 17 -11.18 -6.46 0.78
CA THR A 17 -10.56 -5.25 0.24
C THR A 17 -10.33 -5.51 -1.24
N LYS A 18 -10.88 -4.65 -2.11
CA LYS A 18 -10.68 -4.75 -3.56
C LYS A 18 -9.17 -4.61 -3.80
N LYS A 19 -8.56 -5.62 -4.42
CA LYS A 19 -7.13 -5.57 -4.78
C LYS A 19 -6.94 -4.56 -5.90
N ILE A 20 -5.79 -3.90 -5.89
CA ILE A 20 -5.36 -2.94 -6.91
C ILE A 20 -4.29 -3.62 -7.76
N ASN A 21 -4.61 -3.95 -9.00
CA ASN A 21 -3.75 -4.80 -9.84
C ASN A 21 -2.91 -4.01 -10.84
N ASN A 22 -3.21 -2.74 -11.06
CA ASN A 22 -2.53 -1.88 -12.03
C ASN A 22 -2.72 -0.41 -11.66
N VAL A 23 -2.00 0.46 -12.37
CA VAL A 23 -2.00 1.92 -12.17
C VAL A 23 -3.39 2.55 -12.39
N VAL A 24 -4.22 1.99 -13.27
CA VAL A 24 -5.59 2.51 -13.48
C VAL A 24 -6.45 2.25 -12.23
N GLU A 25 -6.45 1.03 -11.72
CA GLU A 25 -7.17 0.66 -10.50
C GLU A 25 -6.67 1.43 -9.26
N LEU A 26 -5.39 1.80 -9.25
CA LEU A 26 -4.77 2.61 -8.21
C LEU A 26 -5.43 4.00 -8.15
N TYR A 27 -5.52 4.67 -9.30
CA TYR A 27 -6.12 6.00 -9.37
C TYR A 27 -7.65 5.97 -9.18
N GLU A 28 -8.33 4.93 -9.66
CA GLU A 28 -9.74 4.69 -9.32
C GLU A 28 -9.94 4.54 -7.81
N TYR A 29 -9.05 3.83 -7.12
CA TYR A 29 -9.12 3.67 -5.67
C TYR A 29 -8.92 5.00 -4.95
N ALA A 30 -7.88 5.76 -5.32
CA ALA A 30 -7.62 7.09 -4.77
C ALA A 30 -8.83 8.03 -4.95
N GLU A 31 -9.41 8.08 -6.15
CA GLU A 31 -10.62 8.87 -6.42
C GLU A 31 -11.79 8.43 -5.53
N GLN A 32 -12.02 7.12 -5.39
CA GLN A 32 -13.08 6.57 -4.52
C GLN A 32 -12.89 6.91 -3.04
N GLN A 33 -11.65 7.01 -2.56
CA GLN A 33 -11.35 7.45 -1.20
C GLN A 33 -11.35 8.99 -1.04
N GLY A 34 -11.43 9.74 -2.14
CA GLY A 34 -11.35 11.20 -2.14
C GLY A 34 -9.93 11.75 -1.95
N TYR A 35 -8.92 10.97 -2.32
CA TYR A 35 -7.52 11.38 -2.34
C TYR A 35 -7.23 12.09 -3.67
N ASP A 36 -6.71 13.33 -3.61
CA ASP A 36 -6.31 14.06 -4.81
C ASP A 36 -4.88 13.64 -5.20
N VAL A 37 -4.69 13.18 -6.43
CA VAL A 37 -3.38 12.76 -6.95
C VAL A 37 -2.85 13.75 -7.97
N TYR A 38 -1.57 14.12 -7.85
CA TYR A 38 -0.88 15.05 -8.73
C TYR A 38 0.42 14.44 -9.27
N TRP A 39 0.68 14.66 -10.55
CA TRP A 39 1.99 14.42 -11.13
C TRP A 39 2.75 15.74 -11.14
N TYR A 40 3.80 15.83 -10.33
CA TYR A 40 4.50 17.07 -10.05
C TYR A 40 5.99 16.80 -9.92
N ASN A 41 6.82 17.59 -10.62
CA ASN A 41 8.27 17.53 -10.44
C ASN A 41 8.61 18.05 -9.04
N LEU A 42 9.08 17.16 -8.16
CA LEU A 42 9.32 17.48 -6.75
C LEU A 42 10.62 18.27 -6.56
N ASP A 43 11.53 18.24 -7.55
CA ASP A 43 12.81 18.96 -7.57
C ASP A 43 13.58 18.84 -6.24
N CYS A 44 13.55 17.64 -5.66
CA CYS A 44 14.14 17.32 -4.37
C CYS A 44 14.84 15.97 -4.47
N ASP A 45 16.16 15.98 -4.30
CA ASP A 45 17.00 14.78 -4.44
C ASP A 45 16.51 13.64 -3.53
N GLY A 46 16.15 12.52 -4.15
CA GLY A 46 15.71 11.30 -3.46
C GLY A 46 14.24 11.29 -3.01
N LEU A 47 13.44 12.32 -3.35
CA LEU A 47 11.99 12.32 -3.12
C LEU A 47 11.25 12.05 -4.44
N GLU A 48 10.72 10.83 -4.57
CA GLU A 48 10.07 10.36 -5.80
C GLU A 48 8.53 10.39 -5.71
N SER A 49 8.00 10.26 -4.50
CA SER A 49 6.57 10.40 -4.20
C SER A 49 6.40 10.90 -2.76
N ILE A 50 5.25 11.50 -2.48
CA ILE A 50 4.87 11.91 -1.13
C ILE A 50 3.36 12.01 -0.99
N SER A 51 2.87 11.69 0.19
CA SER A 51 1.51 11.96 0.61
C SER A 51 1.49 12.90 1.81
N VAL A 52 0.50 13.79 1.83
CA VAL A 52 0.27 14.70 2.94
C VAL A 52 -1.21 14.72 3.30
N MET A 53 -1.48 14.84 4.60
CA MET A 53 -2.83 15.00 5.11
C MET A 53 -3.02 16.41 5.63
N ARG A 54 -4.05 17.09 5.13
CA ARG A 54 -4.47 18.37 5.67
C ARG A 54 -5.21 18.14 6.98
N VAL A 55 -4.70 18.74 8.06
CA VAL A 55 -5.21 18.52 9.42
C VAL A 55 -6.64 19.02 9.63
N SER A 56 -7.09 20.03 8.89
CA SER A 56 -8.40 20.66 9.11
C SER A 56 -9.60 19.78 8.73
N ASP A 57 -9.44 18.94 7.70
CA ASP A 57 -10.52 18.13 7.10
C ASP A 57 -10.10 16.67 6.88
N CYS A 58 -8.88 16.30 7.33
CA CYS A 58 -8.26 15.00 7.08
C CYS A 58 -8.17 14.63 5.59
N LYS A 59 -8.23 15.61 4.67
CA LYS A 59 -8.12 15.34 3.25
C LYS A 59 -6.67 14.98 2.92
N CYS A 60 -6.48 13.90 2.19
CA CYS A 60 -5.17 13.45 1.73
C CYS A 60 -4.89 13.90 0.30
N PHE A 61 -3.63 14.22 0.05
CA PHE A 61 -3.08 14.63 -1.24
C PHE A 61 -1.85 13.78 -1.51
N ILE A 62 -1.73 13.26 -2.72
CA ILE A 62 -0.62 12.42 -3.17
C ILE A 62 0.06 13.14 -4.31
N ALA A 63 1.38 13.23 -4.27
CA ALA A 63 2.21 13.69 -5.37
C ALA A 63 3.16 12.57 -5.78
N ILE A 64 3.25 12.33 -7.09
CA ILE A 64 4.19 11.40 -7.71
C ILE A 64 5.04 12.20 -8.70
N ASP A 65 6.36 12.03 -8.67
CA ASP A 65 7.24 12.68 -9.64
C ASP A 65 7.30 11.85 -10.93
N PRO A 66 6.68 12.32 -12.04
CA PRO A 66 6.62 11.57 -13.28
C PRO A 66 7.99 11.36 -13.94
N PHE A 67 9.02 12.13 -13.58
CA PHE A 67 10.36 12.00 -14.15
C PHE A 67 11.22 10.95 -13.44
N THR A 68 10.74 10.41 -12.30
CA THR A 68 11.43 9.38 -11.52
C THR A 68 10.83 7.98 -11.71
N LEU A 69 9.74 7.87 -12.49
CA LEU A 69 9.06 6.61 -12.74
C LEU A 69 9.86 5.72 -13.70
N LEU A 70 10.18 4.51 -13.26
CA LEU A 70 10.98 3.56 -14.04
C LEU A 70 10.13 2.57 -14.84
N SER A 71 8.90 2.30 -14.39
CA SER A 71 7.96 1.36 -15.00
C SER A 71 6.56 1.49 -14.37
N ASP A 72 5.55 0.84 -14.97
CA ASP A 72 4.20 0.75 -14.39
C ASP A 72 4.22 0.07 -13.00
N ALA A 73 5.08 -0.92 -12.80
CA ALA A 73 5.24 -1.61 -11.50
C ALA A 73 5.82 -0.67 -10.43
N ASP A 74 6.75 0.19 -10.82
CA ASP A 74 7.35 1.22 -9.96
C ASP A 74 6.33 2.30 -9.59
N GLU A 75 5.58 2.82 -10.57
CA GLU A 75 4.48 3.76 -10.33
C GLU A 75 3.41 3.17 -9.41
N LEU A 76 3.01 1.92 -9.67
CA LEU A 76 2.04 1.20 -8.85
C LEU A 76 2.51 1.08 -7.40
N VAL A 77 3.75 0.65 -7.16
CA VAL A 77 4.29 0.47 -5.81
C VAL A 77 4.40 1.80 -5.07
N LYS A 78 4.90 2.86 -5.72
CA LYS A 78 4.95 4.21 -5.16
C LYS A 78 3.57 4.70 -4.75
N GLY A 79 2.61 4.62 -5.67
CA GLY A 79 1.23 5.02 -5.39
C GLY A 79 0.57 4.20 -4.29
N LEU A 80 0.77 2.88 -4.26
CA LEU A 80 0.25 2.01 -3.20
C LEU A 80 0.80 2.39 -1.82
N HIS A 81 2.09 2.73 -1.76
CA HIS A 81 2.73 3.19 -0.52
C HIS A 81 2.13 4.51 -0.03
N GLU A 82 1.94 5.48 -0.92
CA GLU A 82 1.30 6.76 -0.58
C GLU A 82 -0.16 6.60 -0.16
N ILE A 83 -0.92 5.72 -0.83
CA ILE A 83 -2.26 5.34 -0.39
C ILE A 83 -2.21 4.66 0.99
N GLY A 84 -1.18 3.84 1.24
CA GLY A 84 -0.95 3.22 2.54
C GLY A 84 -0.83 4.24 3.68
N HIS A 85 -0.14 5.36 3.45
CA HIS A 85 -0.11 6.48 4.39
C HIS A 85 -1.49 7.10 4.61
N CYS A 86 -2.23 7.37 3.52
CA CYS A 86 -3.56 7.97 3.56
C CYS A 86 -4.57 7.09 4.33
N ASP A 87 -4.66 5.81 3.96
CA ASP A 87 -5.58 4.82 4.55
C ASP A 87 -5.33 4.60 6.04
N THR A 88 -4.07 4.65 6.47
CA THR A 88 -3.69 4.35 7.86
C THR A 88 -3.52 5.60 8.71
N GLY A 89 -3.56 6.80 8.11
CA GLY A 89 -3.19 8.05 8.77
C GLY A 89 -1.75 8.03 9.29
N ALA A 90 -0.85 7.26 8.67
CA ALA A 90 0.51 7.06 9.14
C ALA A 90 1.44 8.22 8.72
N PHE A 91 1.09 9.46 9.03
CA PHE A 91 1.91 10.63 8.71
C PHE A 91 2.84 11.00 9.86
N TYR A 92 3.98 11.61 9.52
CA TYR A 92 4.94 12.18 10.45
C TYR A 92 5.57 13.45 9.85
N ASN A 93 6.27 14.22 10.67
CA ASN A 93 7.02 15.40 10.21
C ASN A 93 8.53 15.11 10.17
N GLU A 94 9.28 16.00 9.52
CA GLU A 94 10.74 15.93 9.40
C GLU A 94 11.51 16.00 10.72
N TYR A 95 10.86 16.29 11.84
CA TYR A 95 11.48 16.30 13.17
C TYR A 95 11.19 15.01 13.96
N ALA A 96 10.39 14.09 13.42
CA ALA A 96 10.11 12.81 14.05
C ALA A 96 11.39 11.97 14.15
N THR A 97 11.56 11.29 15.28
CA THR A 97 12.67 10.37 15.52
C THR A 97 12.60 9.16 14.59
N CYS A 98 13.75 8.52 14.32
CA CYS A 98 13.85 7.45 13.32
C CYS A 98 12.91 6.26 13.60
N ASP A 99 12.70 5.91 14.87
CA ASP A 99 11.79 4.84 15.30
C ASP A 99 10.32 5.17 15.01
N ILE A 100 9.91 6.42 15.23
CA ILE A 100 8.58 6.91 14.90
C ILE A 100 8.39 6.84 13.38
N ARG A 101 9.33 7.38 12.60
CA ARG A 101 9.25 7.33 11.13
C ARG A 101 9.13 5.88 10.64
N LYS A 102 10.02 5.00 11.06
CA LYS A 102 10.01 3.59 10.62
C LYS A 102 8.71 2.87 11.01
N LYS A 103 8.08 3.22 12.13
CA LYS A 103 6.76 2.70 12.51
C LYS A 103 5.67 3.15 11.53
N HIS A 104 5.70 4.39 11.08
CA HIS A 104 4.76 4.92 10.09
C HIS A 104 4.98 4.29 8.71
N GLU A 105 6.23 4.24 8.24
CA GLU A 105 6.62 3.54 7.01
C GLU A 105 6.16 2.08 6.99
N ASN A 106 6.39 1.35 8.09
CA ASN A 106 5.96 -0.05 8.18
C ASN A 106 4.44 -0.21 8.16
N ARG A 107 3.66 0.81 8.56
CA ARG A 107 2.19 0.76 8.47
C ARG A 107 1.73 1.02 7.04
N ALA A 108 2.34 1.99 6.36
CA ALA A 108 2.08 2.27 4.96
C ALA A 108 2.45 1.07 4.07
N ASP A 109 3.64 0.50 4.23
CA ASP A 109 4.11 -0.68 3.50
C ASP A 109 3.18 -1.89 3.68
N LYS A 110 2.77 -2.21 4.91
CA LYS A 110 1.83 -3.32 5.15
C LYS A 110 0.49 -3.08 4.46
N ARG A 111 -0.02 -1.85 4.53
CA ARG A 111 -1.28 -1.50 3.86
C ARG A 111 -1.16 -1.60 2.34
N ALA A 112 -0.04 -1.14 1.78
CA ALA A 112 0.27 -1.26 0.35
C ALA A 112 0.31 -2.73 -0.10
N ILE A 113 0.96 -3.60 0.69
CA ILE A 113 1.00 -5.06 0.44
C ILE A 113 -0.42 -5.64 0.44
N GLU A 114 -1.22 -5.36 1.47
CA GLU A 114 -2.61 -5.87 1.60
C GLU A 114 -3.53 -5.38 0.46
N LEU A 115 -3.30 -4.17 -0.05
CA LEU A 115 -4.01 -3.63 -1.20
C LEU A 115 -3.63 -4.31 -2.52
N ARG A 116 -2.40 -4.83 -2.63
CA ARG A 116 -1.92 -5.50 -3.84
C ARG A 116 -2.23 -6.99 -3.85
N LEU A 117 -1.84 -7.72 -2.81
CA LEU A 117 -1.95 -9.18 -2.73
C LEU A 117 -2.17 -9.66 -1.29
N SER A 118 -2.94 -10.74 -1.14
CA SER A 118 -3.10 -11.44 0.15
C SER A 118 -2.08 -12.57 0.32
N ALA A 119 -1.89 -13.06 1.55
CA ALA A 119 -1.11 -14.27 1.82
C ALA A 119 -1.60 -15.46 0.96
N ASP A 120 -2.92 -15.65 0.84
CA ASP A 120 -3.49 -16.71 -0.01
C ASP A 120 -3.11 -16.56 -1.50
N ASP A 121 -2.91 -15.33 -2.00
CA ASP A 121 -2.47 -15.15 -3.40
C ASP A 121 -1.01 -15.55 -3.56
N LEU A 122 -0.19 -15.18 -2.58
CA LEU A 122 1.22 -15.52 -2.56
C LEU A 122 1.39 -17.05 -2.48
N ASP A 123 0.66 -17.71 -1.59
CA ASP A 123 0.67 -19.17 -1.46
C ASP A 123 0.21 -19.85 -2.76
N GLN A 124 -0.82 -19.30 -3.42
CA GLN A 124 -1.29 -19.81 -4.70
C GLN A 124 -0.26 -19.63 -5.82
N ALA A 125 0.39 -18.47 -5.93
CA ALA A 125 1.43 -18.23 -6.92
C ALA A 125 2.63 -19.18 -6.74
N VAL A 126 3.02 -19.43 -5.49
CA VAL A 126 4.06 -20.42 -5.15
C VAL A 126 3.63 -21.83 -5.54
N ALA A 127 2.38 -22.21 -5.25
CA ALA A 127 1.83 -23.52 -5.63
C ALA A 127 1.77 -23.70 -7.15
N ASP A 128 1.56 -22.62 -7.91
CA ASP A 128 1.55 -22.60 -9.37
C ASP A 128 2.96 -22.59 -9.99
N GLY A 129 4.01 -22.49 -9.15
CA GLY A 129 5.41 -22.66 -9.55
C GLY A 129 6.27 -21.40 -9.47
N HIS A 130 5.70 -20.25 -9.11
CA HIS A 130 6.44 -19.00 -8.94
C HIS A 130 7.21 -19.01 -7.62
N THR A 131 8.49 -19.38 -7.67
CA THR A 131 9.29 -19.62 -6.44
C THR A 131 10.45 -18.65 -6.26
N ASP A 132 10.89 -17.99 -7.32
CA ASP A 132 11.91 -16.95 -7.24
C ASP A 132 11.28 -15.56 -7.03
N LEU A 133 11.97 -14.67 -6.32
CA LEU A 133 11.47 -13.31 -6.01
C LEU A 133 11.20 -12.48 -7.27
N TRP A 134 12.07 -12.55 -8.27
CA TRP A 134 11.91 -11.80 -9.51
C TRP A 134 10.69 -12.29 -10.31
N ASP A 135 10.44 -13.60 -10.31
CA ASP A 135 9.29 -14.23 -10.98
C ASP A 135 7.98 -13.89 -10.26
N LEU A 136 7.97 -13.94 -8.92
CA LEU A 136 6.85 -13.45 -8.11
C LEU A 136 6.57 -11.96 -8.36
N ALA A 137 7.61 -11.13 -8.42
CA ALA A 137 7.48 -9.70 -8.68
C ALA A 137 6.88 -9.44 -10.06
N GLU A 138 7.32 -10.16 -11.09
CA GLU A 138 6.76 -10.10 -12.44
C GLU A 138 5.30 -10.60 -12.47
N HIS A 139 5.00 -11.71 -11.82
CA HIS A 139 3.64 -12.26 -11.70
C HIS A 139 2.67 -11.26 -11.07
N PHE A 140 3.08 -10.57 -10.01
CA PHE A 140 2.28 -9.56 -9.34
C PHE A 140 2.44 -8.15 -9.93
N GLY A 141 3.25 -7.94 -10.96
CA GLY A 141 3.47 -6.60 -11.54
C GLY A 141 3.93 -5.57 -10.52
N VAL A 142 4.84 -5.95 -9.61
CA VAL A 142 5.43 -5.09 -8.58
C VAL A 142 6.95 -5.10 -8.68
N THR A 143 7.63 -4.22 -7.94
CA THR A 143 9.09 -4.26 -7.84
C THR A 143 9.56 -5.42 -6.97
N GLU A 144 10.78 -5.91 -7.21
CA GLU A 144 11.37 -6.99 -6.40
C GLU A 144 11.51 -6.59 -4.92
N GLU A 145 11.82 -5.31 -4.65
CA GLU A 145 11.89 -4.79 -3.27
C GLU A 145 10.53 -4.91 -2.57
N PHE A 146 9.44 -4.51 -3.24
CA PHE A 146 8.09 -4.67 -2.71
C PHE A 146 7.75 -6.14 -2.47
N MET A 147 8.11 -7.01 -3.42
CA MET A 147 7.87 -8.45 -3.28
C MET A 147 8.63 -9.04 -2.09
N ARG A 148 9.89 -8.61 -1.86
CA ARG A 148 10.69 -8.99 -0.69
C ARG A 148 10.01 -8.58 0.62
N LYS A 149 9.45 -7.37 0.68
CA LYS A 149 8.66 -6.90 1.82
C LYS A 149 7.40 -7.74 2.04
N ALA A 150 6.66 -8.07 0.98
CA ALA A 150 5.45 -8.90 1.07
C ALA A 150 5.74 -10.33 1.54
N VAL A 151 6.76 -10.99 1.00
CA VAL A 151 7.20 -12.32 1.47
C VAL A 151 7.62 -12.27 2.93
N CYS A 152 8.42 -11.27 3.31
CA CYS A 152 8.87 -11.08 4.69
C CYS A 152 7.67 -10.88 5.64
N TRP A 153 6.69 -10.07 5.23
CA TRP A 153 5.49 -9.81 6.01
C TRP A 153 4.68 -11.08 6.25
N TYR A 154 4.35 -11.82 5.20
CA TYR A 154 3.48 -13.00 5.31
C TYR A 154 4.18 -14.21 5.92
N THR A 155 5.51 -14.30 5.82
CA THR A 155 6.28 -15.42 6.38
C THR A 155 6.76 -15.17 7.82
N HIS A 156 7.15 -13.94 8.14
CA HIS A 156 7.82 -13.60 9.41
C HIS A 156 7.06 -12.58 10.27
N GLY A 157 5.94 -12.04 9.78
CA GLY A 157 5.14 -11.06 10.51
C GLY A 157 5.87 -9.73 10.75
N ASN A 158 6.87 -9.38 9.92
CA ASN A 158 7.57 -8.10 9.98
C ASN A 158 8.13 -7.72 8.59
N LEU A 159 8.75 -6.54 8.47
CA LEU A 159 9.31 -6.02 7.21
C LEU A 159 10.85 -5.92 7.25
N ALA A 160 11.52 -6.69 8.09
CA ALA A 160 12.97 -6.65 8.24
C ALA A 160 13.67 -7.47 7.16
N THR A 161 13.52 -7.06 5.90
CA THR A 161 14.04 -7.77 4.71
C THR A 161 15.54 -8.08 4.81
N GLU A 162 16.34 -7.18 5.38
CA GLU A 162 17.80 -7.36 5.59
C GLU A 162 18.18 -8.55 6.49
N LEU A 163 17.24 -9.11 7.26
CA LEU A 163 17.50 -10.26 8.12
C LEU A 163 17.22 -11.61 7.43
N TYR A 164 16.49 -11.59 6.32
CA TYR A 164 15.97 -12.81 5.67
C TYR A 164 16.46 -12.99 4.23
N PHE A 165 17.16 -11.99 3.67
CA PHE A 165 17.60 -11.97 2.29
C PHE A 165 19.02 -11.44 2.13
#